data_AF-A0A2V7NBC2-F1
#
_entry.id   AF-A0A2V7NBC2-F1
#
_cell.length_a   1.000
_cell.length_b   1.000
_cell.length_c   1.000
_cell.angle_alpha   90.00
_cell.angle_beta   90.00
_cell.angle_gamma   90.00
#
_symmetry.space_group_name_H-M   'P 1'
#
loop_
_entity.id
_entity.type
_entity.pdbx_description
1 polymer ?
#
loop_
_entity_poly.entity_id
_entity_poly.type
_entity_poly.pdbx_seq_one_letter_code
_entity_poly.pdbx_strand_id
1 'polypeptide(L)'
;MQVTGGGTTTFGADLDGDGDVDGSHFGFAAVIAGDGSARGHFTCLMAGNANFLGLHLMAVQGPVTSGSPDGLSFSGTATVKVLNAAGPGVQSTFRDIPFVVAVTPGGAGVATLQLTVLGAFDGVAGDVAPANGNYDLAMETLTTGQITIH
;
A
#
# COMPACT_ATOMS: atom_id res chain seq x y z
N MET A 1 5.58 20.01 -4.29
CA MET A 1 5.40 18.77 -5.06
C MET A 1 4.03 18.22 -4.78
N GLN A 2 3.20 17.99 -5.80
CA GLN A 2 1.92 17.32 -5.65
C GLN A 2 2.00 15.92 -6.23
N VAL A 3 1.59 14.92 -5.47
CA VAL A 3 1.58 13.51 -5.87
C VAL A 3 0.17 13.00 -5.75
N THR A 4 -0.38 12.50 -6.84
CA THR A 4 -1.74 11.93 -6.87
C THR A 4 -1.72 10.61 -7.60
N GLY A 5 -2.51 9.66 -7.12
CA GLY A 5 -2.61 8.38 -7.78
C GLY A 5 -3.83 7.61 -7.32
N GLY A 6 -4.28 6.71 -8.17
CA GLY A 6 -5.33 5.78 -7.83
C GLY A 6 -5.60 4.80 -8.95
N GLY A 7 -6.18 3.67 -8.58
CA GLY A 7 -6.46 2.58 -9.50
C GLY A 7 -6.35 1.23 -8.81
N THR A 8 -6.10 0.22 -9.64
CA THR A 8 -5.84 -1.16 -9.21
C THR A 8 -4.43 -1.55 -9.59
N THR A 9 -3.84 -2.44 -8.81
CA THR A 9 -2.48 -2.95 -9.02
C THR A 9 -2.48 -4.48 -9.04
N THR A 10 -1.34 -5.06 -9.39
CA THR A 10 -1.05 -6.49 -9.31
C THR A 10 0.40 -6.73 -8.94
N PHE A 11 0.68 -7.80 -8.19
CA PHE A 11 2.04 -8.28 -7.95
C PHE A 11 2.66 -8.95 -9.19
N GLY A 12 1.86 -9.28 -10.20
CA GLY A 12 2.32 -9.91 -11.44
C GLY A 12 2.69 -11.39 -11.31
N ALA A 13 2.65 -11.93 -10.09
CA ALA A 13 2.82 -13.34 -9.77
C ALA A 13 1.91 -13.71 -8.59
N ASP A 14 1.54 -14.98 -8.53
CA ASP A 14 0.94 -15.59 -7.36
C ASP A 14 2.02 -15.72 -6.27
N LEU A 15 1.93 -14.91 -5.21
CA LEU A 15 2.94 -14.83 -4.16
C LEU A 15 2.66 -15.75 -2.98
N ASP A 16 1.45 -16.30 -2.88
CA ASP A 16 1.02 -17.11 -1.73
C ASP A 16 0.60 -18.55 -2.09
N GLY A 17 0.55 -18.85 -3.38
CA GLY A 17 0.30 -20.19 -3.92
C GLY A 17 -1.17 -20.59 -3.91
N ASP A 18 -2.11 -19.65 -3.76
CA ASP A 18 -3.54 -19.94 -3.80
C ASP A 18 -4.11 -20.15 -5.22
N GLY A 19 -3.29 -19.85 -6.24
CA GLY A 19 -3.61 -20.03 -7.65
C GLY A 19 -4.08 -18.76 -8.37
N ASP A 20 -4.23 -17.65 -7.65
CA ASP A 20 -4.62 -16.35 -8.19
C ASP A 20 -3.48 -15.32 -8.11
N VAL A 21 -3.51 -14.30 -8.97
CA VAL A 21 -2.54 -13.19 -8.92
C VAL A 21 -3.15 -12.00 -8.21
N ASP A 22 -2.67 -11.76 -7.00
CA ASP A 22 -3.11 -10.68 -6.12
C ASP A 22 -2.72 -9.26 -6.55
N GLY A 23 -3.30 -8.29 -5.85
CA GLY A 23 -2.95 -6.88 -5.89
C GLY A 23 -3.86 -6.02 -5.02
N SER A 24 -3.73 -4.70 -5.16
CA SER A 24 -4.40 -3.73 -4.31
C SER A 24 -5.31 -2.78 -5.11
N HIS A 25 -6.36 -2.28 -4.45
CA HIS A 25 -7.02 -1.04 -4.83
C HIS A 25 -6.39 0.10 -4.02
N PHE A 26 -5.91 1.15 -4.67
CA PHE A 26 -5.27 2.25 -3.96
C PHE A 26 -5.77 3.61 -4.41
N GLY A 27 -5.56 4.60 -3.55
CA GLY A 27 -5.83 5.99 -3.83
C GLY A 27 -5.05 6.90 -2.89
N PHE A 28 -4.43 7.94 -3.43
CA PHE A 28 -3.76 8.96 -2.64
C PHE A 28 -3.73 10.31 -3.32
N ALA A 29 -3.64 11.33 -2.49
CA ALA A 29 -3.32 12.69 -2.90
C ALA A 29 -2.53 13.35 -1.77
N ALA A 30 -1.35 13.87 -2.09
CA ALA A 30 -0.50 14.57 -1.14
C ALA A 30 0.19 15.78 -1.77
N VAL A 31 0.39 16.80 -0.96
CA VAL A 31 1.26 17.95 -1.26
C VAL A 31 2.43 17.89 -0.30
N ILE A 32 3.63 17.81 -0.86
CA ILE A 32 4.91 17.75 -0.14
C ILE A 32 5.63 19.09 -0.34
N ALA A 33 5.98 19.73 0.77
CA ALA A 33 6.74 20.96 0.82
C ALA A 33 8.25 20.70 0.65
N GLY A 34 9.03 21.76 0.38
CA GLY A 34 10.48 21.64 0.15
C GLY A 34 11.28 21.15 1.36
N ASP A 35 10.70 21.23 2.56
CA ASP A 35 11.27 20.70 3.80
C ASP A 35 10.87 19.24 4.09
N GLY A 36 10.13 18.60 3.17
CA GLY A 36 9.64 17.23 3.30
C GLY A 36 8.40 17.07 4.19
N SER A 37 7.87 18.16 4.75
CA SER A 37 6.55 18.12 5.39
C SER A 37 5.47 17.93 4.34
N ALA A 38 4.46 17.12 4.66
CA ALA A 38 3.38 16.81 3.71
C ALA A 38 2.00 16.93 4.33
N ARG A 39 1.01 17.13 3.45
CA ARG A 39 -0.40 17.05 3.79
C ARG A 39 -1.12 16.28 2.70
N GLY A 40 -1.90 15.31 3.10
CA GLY A 40 -2.59 14.46 2.16
C GLY A 40 -3.21 13.25 2.85
N HIS A 41 -3.67 12.32 2.03
CA HIS A 41 -4.26 11.09 2.52
C HIS A 41 -3.89 9.94 1.61
N PHE A 42 -3.63 8.79 2.21
CA PHE A 42 -3.34 7.53 1.55
C PHE A 42 -4.36 6.47 1.97
N THR A 43 -4.81 5.70 0.99
CA THR A 43 -5.63 4.51 1.17
C THR A 43 -5.08 3.42 0.28
N CYS A 44 -4.78 2.26 0.87
CA CYS A 44 -4.56 1.02 0.15
C CYS A 44 -5.51 -0.02 0.74
N LEU A 45 -6.24 -0.67 -0.14
CA LEU A 45 -7.18 -1.71 0.16
C LEU A 45 -6.75 -2.93 -0.64
N MET A 46 -6.15 -3.91 0.03
CA MET A 46 -5.85 -5.23 -0.54
C MET A 46 -7.13 -6.08 -0.69
N ALA A 47 -8.30 -5.44 -0.76
CA ALA A 47 -9.57 -6.12 -1.00
C ALA A 47 -9.75 -6.31 -2.49
N GLY A 48 -9.97 -7.55 -2.90
CA GLY A 48 -10.64 -7.85 -4.15
C GLY A 48 -9.74 -8.21 -5.33
N ASN A 49 -8.49 -8.62 -5.12
CA ASN A 49 -7.72 -9.31 -6.17
C ASN A 49 -7.26 -10.74 -5.85
N ALA A 50 -7.26 -11.22 -4.61
CA ALA A 50 -7.33 -12.64 -4.20
C ALA A 50 -7.10 -12.74 -2.68
N ASN A 51 -7.06 -13.97 -2.14
CA ASN A 51 -7.00 -14.25 -0.72
C ASN A 51 -5.58 -14.05 -0.17
N PHE A 52 -5.04 -12.84 -0.26
CA PHE A 52 -3.66 -12.58 0.13
C PHE A 52 -3.30 -13.19 1.50
N LEU A 53 -2.51 -14.27 1.45
CA LEU A 53 -1.66 -14.84 2.52
C LEU A 53 -2.37 -15.66 3.59
N GLY A 54 -3.64 -16.05 3.40
CA GLY A 54 -4.48 -16.47 4.53
C GLY A 54 -4.67 -15.36 5.60
N LEU A 55 -4.19 -14.16 5.29
CA LEU A 55 -4.35 -12.94 6.07
C LEU A 55 -5.48 -12.12 5.43
N HIS A 56 -6.70 -12.45 5.85
CA HIS A 56 -7.70 -11.46 6.23
C HIS A 56 -7.51 -10.06 5.61
N LEU A 57 -7.99 -9.89 4.37
CA LEU A 57 -8.19 -8.62 3.64
C LEU A 57 -7.73 -7.38 4.42
N MET A 58 -6.62 -6.75 4.02
CA MET A 58 -6.05 -5.64 4.76
C MET A 58 -6.36 -4.27 4.13
N ALA A 59 -6.73 -3.30 4.97
CA ALA A 59 -6.90 -1.91 4.59
C ALA A 59 -5.94 -1.02 5.39
N VAL A 60 -5.08 -0.29 4.70
CA VAL A 60 -4.13 0.68 5.26
C VAL A 60 -4.58 2.07 4.87
N GLN A 61 -4.93 2.89 5.85
CA GLN A 61 -5.46 4.22 5.60
C GLN A 61 -4.91 5.24 6.60
N GLY A 62 -4.38 6.35 6.11
CA GLY A 62 -3.84 7.38 7.00
C GLY A 62 -3.48 8.69 6.31
N PRO A 63 -3.31 9.77 7.09
CA PRO A 63 -2.76 11.02 6.58
C PRO A 63 -1.33 10.80 6.07
N VAL A 64 -0.99 11.48 4.98
CA VAL A 64 0.38 11.64 4.53
C VAL A 64 0.95 12.87 5.22
N THR A 65 2.01 12.70 6.01
CA THR A 65 2.60 13.76 6.85
C THR A 65 4.04 14.08 6.47
N SER A 66 4.72 13.19 5.74
CA SER A 66 6.04 13.45 5.17
C SER A 66 6.18 12.85 3.77
N GLY A 67 7.14 13.34 3.00
CA GLY A 67 7.53 12.73 1.73
C GLY A 67 8.79 13.34 1.14
N SER A 68 9.30 12.68 0.09
CA SER A 68 10.47 13.15 -0.63
C SER A 68 10.12 14.37 -1.50
N PRO A 69 11.03 15.36 -1.63
CA PRO A 69 10.77 16.55 -2.46
C PRO A 69 10.49 16.25 -3.94
N ASP A 70 10.93 15.10 -4.44
CA ASP A 70 10.67 14.60 -5.80
C ASP A 70 9.32 13.88 -5.94
N GLY A 71 8.61 13.64 -4.83
CA GLY A 71 7.31 12.99 -4.80
C GLY A 71 7.33 11.48 -5.03
N LEU A 72 8.49 10.86 -5.15
CA LEU A 72 8.64 9.41 -5.39
C LEU A 72 8.38 8.57 -4.14
N SER A 73 8.34 9.20 -2.95
CA SER A 73 7.99 8.52 -1.71
C SER A 73 7.25 9.43 -0.74
N PHE A 74 6.38 8.83 0.06
CA PHE A 74 5.68 9.53 1.12
C PHE A 74 5.30 8.59 2.27
N SER A 75 5.02 9.16 3.44
CA SER A 75 4.82 8.40 4.67
C SER A 75 3.88 9.10 5.64
N GLY A 76 3.46 8.34 6.64
CA GLY A 76 2.63 8.83 7.73
C GLY A 76 2.34 7.73 8.74
N THR A 77 1.29 7.93 9.53
CA THR A 77 0.73 6.89 10.39
C THR A 77 -0.66 6.51 9.90
N ALA A 78 -0.96 5.21 9.90
CA ALA A 78 -2.19 4.66 9.39
C ALA A 78 -2.99 3.93 10.47
N THR A 79 -4.29 3.86 10.22
CA THR A 79 -5.12 2.79 10.74
C THR A 79 -4.99 1.60 9.80
N VAL A 80 -4.60 0.44 10.35
CA VAL A 80 -4.54 -0.82 9.62
C VAL A 80 -5.70 -1.69 10.08
N LYS A 81 -6.59 -2.06 9.18
CA LYS A 81 -7.70 -2.96 9.45
C LYS A 81 -7.44 -4.29 8.78
N VAL A 82 -7.62 -5.35 9.54
CA VAL A 82 -7.57 -6.74 9.07
C VAL A 82 -9.03 -7.22 9.05
N LEU A 83 -9.56 -7.55 7.87
CA LEU A 83 -10.96 -7.88 7.67
C LEU A 83 -11.22 -9.39 7.75
N ASN A 84 -12.39 -9.81 8.20
CA ASN A 84 -12.73 -11.22 8.35
C ASN A 84 -12.61 -11.97 7.02
N ALA A 85 -11.83 -13.06 6.98
CA ALA A 85 -11.65 -13.87 5.78
C ALA A 85 -12.93 -14.64 5.39
N ALA A 86 -13.79 -14.97 6.36
CA ALA A 86 -14.97 -15.81 6.17
C ALA A 86 -16.29 -15.03 6.02
N GLY A 87 -16.27 -13.69 5.97
CA GLY A 87 -17.49 -12.90 5.86
C GLY A 87 -17.30 -11.40 6.12
N PRO A 88 -18.40 -10.62 6.15
CA PRO A 88 -18.30 -9.18 6.38
C PRO A 88 -17.82 -8.88 7.81
N GLY A 89 -16.92 -7.90 7.94
CA GLY A 89 -16.50 -7.36 9.25
C GLY A 89 -15.00 -7.14 9.37
N VAL A 90 -14.60 -6.45 10.44
CA VAL A 90 -13.20 -6.20 10.79
C VAL A 90 -12.81 -7.18 11.89
N GLN A 91 -11.78 -8.01 11.66
CA GLN A 91 -11.22 -8.91 12.66
C GLN A 91 -10.34 -8.15 13.65
N SER A 92 -9.51 -7.22 13.17
CA SER A 92 -8.61 -6.43 14.01
C SER A 92 -8.38 -5.04 13.44
N THR A 93 -8.15 -4.07 14.33
CA THR A 93 -7.84 -2.69 13.96
C THR A 93 -6.63 -2.24 14.77
N PHE A 94 -5.58 -1.87 14.06
CA PHE A 94 -4.36 -1.27 14.60
C PHE A 94 -4.37 0.21 14.25
N ARG A 95 -3.87 1.06 15.15
CA ARG A 95 -3.84 2.51 15.00
C ARG A 95 -2.41 3.00 15.16
N ASP A 96 -2.16 4.17 14.59
CA ASP A 96 -0.88 4.87 14.68
C ASP A 96 0.30 4.03 14.16
N ILE A 97 0.04 3.19 13.17
CA ILE A 97 1.05 2.31 12.57
C ILE A 97 1.80 3.09 11.49
N PRO A 98 3.12 3.26 11.58
CA PRO A 98 3.87 3.99 10.57
C PRO A 98 3.86 3.23 9.23
N PHE A 99 3.78 3.98 8.13
CA PHE A 99 3.84 3.41 6.78
C PHE A 99 4.71 4.27 5.87
N VAL A 100 5.27 3.65 4.84
CA VAL A 100 5.99 4.30 3.75
C VAL A 100 5.45 3.76 2.43
N VAL A 101 5.27 4.64 1.46
CA VAL A 101 4.90 4.30 0.09
C VAL A 101 5.97 4.84 -0.84
N ALA A 102 6.49 3.99 -1.72
CA ALA A 102 7.31 4.38 -2.86
C ALA A 102 6.50 4.21 -4.15
N VAL A 103 6.64 5.14 -5.09
CA VAL A 103 5.89 5.14 -6.35
C VAL A 103 6.78 5.45 -7.55
N THR A 104 6.42 4.86 -8.69
CA THR A 104 6.88 5.29 -10.01
C THR A 104 5.70 5.89 -10.77
N PRO A 105 5.77 7.14 -11.27
CA PRO A 105 4.68 7.77 -11.99
C PRO A 105 4.47 7.12 -13.37
N GLY A 106 3.23 7.18 -13.87
CA GLY A 106 2.83 6.58 -15.14
C GLY A 106 1.37 6.13 -15.15
N GLY A 107 0.96 5.50 -16.24
CA GLY A 107 -0.33 4.81 -16.34
C GLY A 107 -0.23 3.30 -16.07
N ALA A 108 -1.30 2.57 -16.37
CA ALA A 108 -1.31 1.12 -16.32
C ALA A 108 -0.14 0.48 -17.09
N GLY A 109 0.46 -0.57 -16.52
CA GLY A 109 1.61 -1.30 -17.05
C GLY A 109 2.97 -0.60 -16.88
N VAL A 110 2.99 0.64 -16.38
CA VAL A 110 4.23 1.43 -16.21
C VAL A 110 4.38 1.93 -14.77
N ALA A 111 3.32 2.49 -14.20
CA ALA A 111 3.36 2.96 -12.83
C ALA A 111 3.47 1.80 -11.85
N THR A 112 4.24 2.03 -10.79
CA THR A 112 4.42 1.07 -9.71
C THR A 112 4.17 1.70 -8.35
N LEU A 113 3.80 0.85 -7.40
CA LEU A 113 3.60 1.21 -6.00
C LEU A 113 4.21 0.13 -5.12
N GLN A 114 4.89 0.52 -4.06
CA GLN A 114 5.33 -0.38 -3.01
C GLN A 114 4.97 0.21 -1.65
N LEU A 115 4.24 -0.55 -0.84
CA LEU A 115 3.84 -0.18 0.50
C LEU A 115 4.62 -0.99 1.53
N THR A 116 5.20 -0.29 2.50
CA THR A 116 5.77 -0.87 3.71
C THR A 116 4.96 -0.39 4.91
N VAL A 117 4.53 -1.32 5.75
CA VAL A 117 3.94 -1.03 7.06
C VAL A 117 4.96 -1.41 8.14
N LEU A 118 5.41 -0.43 8.92
CA LEU A 118 6.54 -0.57 9.82
C LEU A 118 6.13 -1.09 11.20
N GLY A 119 6.88 -2.04 11.74
CA GLY A 119 6.63 -2.58 13.08
C GLY A 119 5.32 -3.36 13.20
N ALA A 120 4.75 -3.81 12.07
CA ALA A 120 3.49 -4.51 12.00
C ALA A 120 3.64 -5.80 11.19
N PHE A 121 3.23 -6.93 11.80
CA PHE A 121 3.23 -8.31 11.26
C PHE A 121 4.59 -8.90 10.91
N ASP A 122 4.81 -10.19 11.23
CA ASP A 122 6.07 -10.89 10.94
C ASP A 122 5.91 -12.41 10.65
N GLY A 123 4.81 -12.88 10.03
CA GLY A 123 4.85 -14.26 9.55
C GLY A 123 3.68 -14.84 8.74
N VAL A 124 3.60 -14.85 7.40
CA VAL A 124 4.16 -14.13 6.22
C VAL A 124 3.46 -14.81 5.03
N ALA A 125 3.01 -14.06 4.02
CA ALA A 125 3.17 -14.48 2.61
C ALA A 125 3.17 -13.33 1.56
N GLY A 126 3.49 -12.08 1.87
CA GLY A 126 3.59 -11.01 0.86
C GLY A 126 4.80 -10.11 1.09
N ASP A 127 5.63 -10.56 2.02
CA ASP A 127 6.76 -9.84 2.57
C ASP A 127 8.00 -10.17 1.74
N VAL A 128 8.62 -9.15 1.17
CA VAL A 128 9.88 -9.32 0.45
C VAL A 128 11.08 -9.51 1.39
N ALA A 129 10.94 -9.20 2.68
CA ALA A 129 12.00 -9.32 3.68
C ALA A 129 11.52 -9.96 5.00
N PRO A 130 11.28 -11.28 5.02
CA PRO A 130 10.78 -11.99 6.19
C PRO A 130 11.60 -11.75 7.47
N ALA A 131 10.90 -11.69 8.61
CA ALA A 131 11.45 -11.56 9.97
C ALA A 131 12.19 -10.23 10.28
N ASN A 132 11.96 -9.17 9.48
CA ASN A 132 12.48 -7.83 9.77
C ASN A 132 11.56 -7.00 10.69
N GLY A 133 10.39 -7.54 11.07
CA GLY A 133 9.40 -6.88 11.91
C GLY A 133 8.49 -5.88 11.18
N ASN A 134 8.57 -5.81 9.86
CA ASN A 134 7.72 -5.01 8.99
C ASN A 134 6.88 -5.91 8.08
N TYR A 135 5.89 -5.30 7.46
CA TYR A 135 5.15 -5.88 6.35
C TYR A 135 5.52 -5.13 5.06
N ASP A 136 6.49 -5.68 4.33
CA ASP A 136 7.00 -5.09 3.09
C ASP A 136 6.35 -5.74 1.88
N LEU A 137 5.35 -5.07 1.30
CA LEU A 137 4.74 -5.59 0.08
C LEU A 137 5.76 -5.66 -1.06
N ALA A 138 5.62 -6.69 -1.88
CA ALA A 138 6.27 -6.71 -3.19
C ALA A 138 5.81 -5.51 -4.03
N MET A 139 6.65 -5.10 -4.98
CA MET A 139 6.30 -4.02 -5.89
C MET A 139 5.09 -4.40 -6.71
N GLU A 140 4.07 -3.55 -6.68
CA GLU A 140 2.86 -3.74 -7.45
C GLU A 140 2.89 -2.87 -8.71
N THR A 141 2.45 -3.43 -9.83
CA THR A 141 2.29 -2.68 -11.09
C THR A 141 0.83 -2.29 -11.27
N LEU A 142 0.58 -1.05 -11.69
CA LEU A 142 -0.79 -0.59 -11.97
C LEU A 142 -1.41 -1.39 -13.12
N THR A 143 -2.59 -1.95 -12.89
CA THR A 143 -3.43 -2.57 -13.93
C THR A 143 -4.47 -1.60 -14.47
N THR A 144 -4.92 -0.65 -13.66
CA THR A 144 -5.79 0.46 -14.06
C THR A 144 -5.36 1.77 -13.38
N GLY A 145 -5.85 2.89 -13.90
CA GLY A 145 -5.59 4.20 -13.31
C GLY A 145 -4.20 4.76 -13.64
N GLN A 146 -3.70 5.64 -12.78
CA GLN A 146 -2.46 6.38 -13.00
C GLN A 146 -1.86 6.93 -11.70
N ILE A 147 -0.57 7.21 -11.73
CA ILE A 147 0.16 8.00 -10.72
C ILE A 147 0.80 9.19 -11.43
N THR A 148 0.60 10.38 -10.88
CA THR A 148 1.16 11.64 -11.40
C THR A 148 1.89 12.41 -10.29
N ILE A 149 2.96 13.08 -10.71
CA ILE A 149 3.79 13.93 -9.87
C ILE A 149 3.91 15.29 -10.58
N HIS A 150 3.64 16.38 -9.85
CA HIS A 150 3.58 17.76 -10.35
C HIS A 150 4.37 18.76 -9.49
#